data_AF-A0A836TQ96-F1
#
_entry.id   AF-A0A836TQ96-F1
#
_cell.length_a   1.000
_cell.length_b   1.000
_cell.length_c   1.000
_cell.angle_alpha   90.00
_cell.angle_beta   90.00
_cell.angle_gamma   90.00
#
_symmetry.space_group_name_H-M   'P 1'
#
loop_
_entity.id
_entity.type
_entity.pdbx_description
1 polymer ?
#
loop_
_entity_poly.entity_id
_entity_poly.type
_entity_poly.pdbx_seq_one_letter_code
_entity_poly.pdbx_strand_id
1 'polypeptide(L)'
;DAATMYGSECNDPYTAKRKRITTKTNHAGGIHGGISNGSDIILRLVVKPTSSINKIQDTVTINGEKTKIRVEGRHDPCVSPRAVPIAEAMVALTLVDHMMRNQFSKLK
;
A
#
# COMPACT_ATOMS: atom_id res chain seq x y z
N ASP A 1 -11.91 -6.20 -3.89
CA ASP A 1 -12.05 -6.94 -5.16
C ASP A 1 -11.72 -8.41 -4.97
N ALA A 2 -10.46 -8.81 -4.71
CA ALA A 2 -10.12 -10.24 -4.56
C ALA A 2 -10.97 -10.98 -3.51
N ALA A 3 -11.26 -10.36 -2.36
CA ALA A 3 -12.07 -10.95 -1.29
C ALA A 3 -13.54 -11.23 -1.68
N THR A 4 -14.02 -10.70 -2.80
CA THR A 4 -15.40 -10.86 -3.28
C THR A 4 -15.49 -11.76 -4.52
N MET A 5 -14.41 -12.41 -4.94
CA MET A 5 -14.34 -13.24 -6.15
C MET A 5 -14.25 -14.73 -5.79
N TYR A 6 -14.71 -15.60 -6.68
CA TYR A 6 -14.39 -17.03 -6.58
C TYR A 6 -12.93 -17.28 -6.94
N GLY A 7 -12.34 -18.36 -6.42
CA GLY A 7 -10.95 -18.73 -6.75
C GLY A 7 -10.73 -18.94 -8.24
N SER A 8 -11.72 -19.48 -8.96
CA SER A 8 -11.68 -19.65 -10.42
C SER A 8 -11.58 -18.32 -11.19
N GLU A 9 -12.00 -17.23 -10.58
CA GLU A 9 -11.98 -15.89 -11.17
C GLU A 9 -10.76 -15.07 -10.70
N CYS A 10 -10.30 -15.29 -9.47
CA CYS A 10 -9.21 -14.53 -8.87
C CYS A 10 -7.82 -15.06 -9.23
N ASN A 11 -7.70 -16.35 -9.59
CA ASN A 11 -6.41 -16.94 -9.94
C ASN A 11 -5.80 -16.28 -11.17
N ASP A 12 -4.47 -16.19 -11.19
CA ASP A 12 -3.70 -15.69 -12.33
C ASP A 12 -3.13 -16.86 -13.15
N PRO A 13 -3.75 -17.26 -14.28
CA PRO A 13 -3.29 -18.43 -15.02
C PRO A 13 -1.93 -18.18 -15.67
N TYR A 14 -1.00 -19.11 -15.51
CA TYR A 14 0.30 -19.05 -16.16
C TYR A 14 0.19 -19.29 -17.68
N THR A 15 0.97 -18.56 -18.45
CA THR A 15 1.08 -18.64 -19.90
C THR A 15 2.51 -18.43 -20.37
N ALA A 16 2.83 -18.88 -21.58
CA ALA A 16 4.15 -18.71 -22.18
C ALA A 16 4.10 -17.62 -23.26
N LYS A 17 4.82 -16.51 -23.05
CA LYS A 17 4.95 -15.44 -24.04
C LYS A 17 6.43 -15.23 -24.36
N ARG A 18 6.80 -15.30 -25.65
CA ARG A 18 8.19 -15.11 -26.11
C ARG A 18 9.22 -15.97 -25.34
N LYS A 19 8.89 -17.25 -25.10
CA LYS A 19 9.71 -18.21 -24.33
C LYS A 19 9.92 -17.86 -22.84
N ARG A 20 9.14 -16.93 -22.26
CA ARG A 20 9.12 -16.64 -20.81
C ARG A 20 7.77 -17.05 -20.22
N ILE A 21 7.78 -17.65 -19.04
CA ILE A 21 6.58 -17.93 -18.25
C ILE A 21 6.13 -16.61 -17.62
N THR A 22 4.84 -16.28 -17.75
CA THR A 22 4.21 -15.09 -17.18
C THR A 22 2.76 -15.41 -16.81
N THR A 23 2.05 -14.51 -16.16
CA THR A 23 0.62 -14.66 -15.86
C THR A 23 -0.23 -13.96 -16.93
N LYS A 24 -1.41 -14.52 -17.23
CA LYS A 24 -2.36 -13.91 -18.18
C LYS A 24 -3.03 -12.65 -17.61
N THR A 25 -3.23 -12.64 -16.30
CA THR A 25 -3.79 -11.55 -15.49
C THR A 25 -2.85 -11.23 -14.33
N ASN A 26 -3.16 -10.20 -13.53
CA ASN A 26 -2.35 -9.81 -12.37
C ASN A 26 -3.23 -9.45 -11.17
N HIS A 27 -4.21 -10.30 -10.86
CA HIS A 27 -5.12 -10.14 -9.73
C HIS A 27 -4.40 -10.23 -8.39
N ALA A 28 -3.31 -11.00 -8.31
CA ALA A 28 -2.44 -11.09 -7.14
C ALA A 28 -1.51 -9.86 -6.99
N GLY A 29 -1.49 -8.93 -7.95
CA GLY A 29 -0.70 -7.71 -7.87
C GLY A 29 0.81 -7.96 -7.81
N GLY A 30 1.30 -8.96 -8.57
CA GLY A 30 2.72 -9.29 -8.71
C GLY A 30 3.31 -10.13 -7.58
N ILE A 31 2.51 -10.49 -6.56
CA ILE A 31 2.98 -11.18 -5.36
C ILE A 31 2.12 -12.43 -5.10
N HIS A 32 2.73 -13.61 -5.15
CA HIS A 32 2.10 -14.88 -4.81
C HIS A 32 2.75 -15.48 -3.56
N GLY A 33 1.97 -15.79 -2.53
CA GLY A 33 2.49 -16.42 -1.31
C GLY A 33 3.61 -15.62 -0.63
N GLY A 34 3.62 -14.29 -0.80
CA GLY A 34 4.68 -13.40 -0.28
C GLY A 34 5.94 -13.30 -1.15
N ILE A 35 5.95 -13.91 -2.34
CA ILE A 35 7.08 -13.89 -3.28
C ILE A 35 6.68 -13.18 -4.57
N SER A 36 7.56 -12.31 -5.09
CA SER A 36 7.36 -11.68 -6.39
C SER A 36 7.33 -12.71 -7.51
N ASN A 37 6.29 -12.69 -8.36
CA ASN A 37 6.11 -13.68 -9.43
C ASN A 37 6.61 -13.24 -10.82
N GLY A 38 7.21 -12.04 -10.90
CA GLY A 38 7.75 -11.45 -12.13
C GLY A 38 6.76 -10.58 -12.92
N SER A 39 5.50 -10.49 -12.51
CA SER A 39 4.54 -9.49 -12.98
C SER A 39 4.68 -8.18 -12.19
N ASP A 40 4.07 -7.10 -12.68
CA ASP A 40 4.13 -5.79 -12.01
C ASP A 40 3.59 -5.88 -10.58
N ILE A 41 4.31 -5.29 -9.62
CA ILE A 41 3.85 -5.19 -8.24
C ILE A 41 2.82 -4.05 -8.16
N ILE A 42 1.58 -4.39 -7.81
CA ILE A 42 0.46 -3.44 -7.74
C ILE A 42 0.03 -3.29 -6.29
N LEU A 43 0.17 -2.07 -5.75
CA LEU A 43 -0.19 -1.74 -4.39
C LEU A 43 -1.26 -0.66 -4.38
N ARG A 44 -2.20 -0.76 -3.44
CA ARG A 44 -3.22 0.26 -3.17
C ARG A 44 -3.13 0.64 -1.71
N LEU A 45 -3.11 1.94 -1.44
CA LEU A 45 -3.07 2.49 -0.10
C LEU A 45 -4.27 3.40 0.13
N VAL A 46 -4.74 3.43 1.38
CA VAL A 46 -5.82 4.34 1.81
C VAL A 46 -5.21 5.34 2.78
N VAL A 47 -5.39 6.62 2.47
CA VAL A 47 -4.96 7.72 3.35
C VAL A 47 -6.19 8.24 4.06
N LYS A 48 -6.17 8.23 5.40
CA LYS A 48 -7.23 8.87 6.17
C LYS A 48 -7.30 10.38 5.88
N PRO A 49 -8.46 11.02 6.00
CA PRO A 49 -8.55 12.48 5.95
C PRO A 49 -7.65 13.17 6.99
N THR A 50 -7.33 14.44 6.74
CA THR A 50 -6.57 15.25 7.70
C THR A 50 -7.35 15.41 9.01
N SER A 51 -6.66 15.23 10.13
CA SER A 51 -7.28 15.37 11.46
C SER A 51 -7.53 16.84 11.81
N SER A 52 -6.65 17.73 11.35
CA SER A 52 -6.72 19.16 11.58
C SER A 52 -7.66 19.81 10.57
N ILE A 53 -8.90 20.03 10.99
CA ILE A 53 -9.91 20.76 10.23
C ILE A 53 -10.43 21.92 11.08
N ASN A 54 -10.91 22.97 10.43
CA ASN A 54 -11.40 24.18 11.10
C ASN A 54 -12.79 23.99 11.78
N LYS A 55 -13.31 22.76 11.81
CA LYS A 55 -14.55 22.44 12.53
C LYS A 55 -14.23 22.18 13.99
N ILE A 56 -15.06 22.72 14.88
CA ILE A 56 -15.00 22.42 16.32
C ILE A 56 -15.26 20.92 16.51
N GLN A 57 -14.40 20.27 17.29
CA GLN A 57 -14.49 18.85 17.61
C GLN A 57 -14.43 18.65 19.13
N ASP A 58 -15.03 17.57 19.61
CA ASP A 58 -14.95 17.19 21.02
C ASP A 58 -13.59 16.54 21.32
N THR A 59 -13.04 16.84 22.49
CA THR A 59 -11.77 16.27 22.96
C THR A 59 -11.72 16.28 24.49
N VAL A 60 -10.57 15.97 25.06
CA VAL A 60 -10.32 16.02 26.51
C VAL A 60 -9.05 16.81 26.82
N THR A 61 -8.99 17.43 27.99
CA THR A 61 -7.74 17.99 28.54
C THR A 61 -6.79 16.87 28.97
N ILE A 62 -5.54 17.20 29.28
CA ILE A 62 -4.57 16.23 29.83
C ILE A 62 -5.04 15.61 31.16
N ASN A 63 -5.97 16.26 31.86
CA ASN A 63 -6.56 15.78 33.11
C ASN A 63 -7.83 14.93 32.86
N GLY A 64 -8.21 14.69 31.60
CA GLY A 64 -9.37 13.88 31.23
C GLY A 64 -10.71 14.61 31.20
N GLU A 65 -10.71 15.93 31.37
CA GLU A 65 -11.94 16.72 31.38
C GLU A 65 -12.44 16.97 29.95
N LYS A 66 -13.75 16.76 29.71
CA LYS A 66 -14.37 16.99 28.40
C LYS A 66 -14.26 18.46 28.00
N THR A 67 -13.76 18.71 26.80
CA THR A 67 -13.66 20.05 26.24
C THR A 67 -13.85 20.01 24.71
N LYS A 68 -13.78 21.17 24.06
CA LYS A 68 -13.85 21.29 22.61
C LYS A 68 -12.55 21.90 22.08
N ILE A 69 -12.12 21.46 20.90
CA ILE A 69 -10.96 22.00 20.21
C ILE A 69 -11.35 22.53 18.83
N ARG A 70 -10.75 23.67 18.47
CA ARG A 70 -10.78 24.22 17.12
C ARG A 70 -9.35 24.40 16.66
N VAL A 71 -8.99 23.77 15.55
CA VAL A 71 -7.65 23.88 14.98
C VAL A 71 -7.64 24.98 13.93
N GLU A 72 -6.89 26.04 14.20
CA GLU A 72 -6.74 27.21 13.30
C GLU A 72 -5.42 27.13 12.51
N GLY A 73 -5.32 27.89 11.43
CA GLY A 73 -4.13 27.96 10.57
C GLY A 73 -4.29 27.33 9.19
N ARG A 74 -3.20 27.35 8.42
CA ARG A 74 -3.14 26.73 7.08
C ARG A 74 -2.92 25.23 7.23
N HIS A 75 -3.98 24.47 7.01
CA HIS A 75 -3.94 23.01 6.96
C HIS A 75 -4.30 22.54 5.57
N ASP A 76 -3.68 21.46 5.17
CA ASP A 76 -3.97 20.86 3.89
C ASP A 76 -5.35 20.18 3.93
N PRO A 77 -6.26 20.50 3.00
CA PRO A 77 -7.55 19.83 2.94
C PRO A 77 -7.40 18.38 2.48
N CYS A 78 -6.30 18.04 1.79
CA CYS A 78 -6.01 16.70 1.31
C CYS A 78 -4.49 16.43 1.36
N VAL A 79 -4.10 15.37 2.08
CA VAL A 79 -2.71 14.90 2.16
C VAL A 79 -2.37 13.82 1.14
N SER A 80 -3.38 13.26 0.46
CA SER A 80 -3.21 12.13 -0.46
C SER A 80 -2.18 12.40 -1.57
N PRO A 81 -2.13 13.57 -2.24
CA PRO A 81 -1.12 13.82 -3.27
C PRO A 81 0.33 13.74 -2.76
N ARG A 82 0.58 14.09 -1.50
CA ARG A 82 1.92 13.98 -0.88
C ARG A 82 2.23 12.57 -0.40
N ALA A 83 1.21 11.75 -0.12
CA ALA A 83 1.41 10.37 0.30
C ALA A 83 1.94 9.49 -0.83
N VAL A 84 1.61 9.80 -2.09
CA VAL A 84 2.06 9.04 -3.28
C VAL A 84 3.58 8.94 -3.37
N PRO A 85 4.36 10.04 -3.45
CA PRO A 85 5.82 9.93 -3.55
C PRO A 85 6.46 9.29 -2.32
N ILE A 86 5.86 9.45 -1.13
CA ILE A 86 6.31 8.78 0.09
C ILE A 86 6.14 7.26 -0.05
N ALA A 87 4.97 6.80 -0.50
CA ALA A 87 4.70 5.39 -0.69
C ALA A 87 5.62 4.77 -1.75
N GLU A 88 5.84 5.45 -2.87
CA GLU A 88 6.78 5.01 -3.90
C GLU A 88 8.21 4.84 -3.36
N ALA A 89 8.70 5.83 -2.59
CA ALA A 89 10.01 5.75 -1.95
C ALA A 89 10.10 4.58 -0.97
N MET A 90 9.07 4.37 -0.14
CA MET A 90 9.05 3.24 0.81
C MET A 90 9.05 1.89 0.09
N VAL A 91 8.28 1.74 -1.00
CA VAL A 91 8.27 0.52 -1.81
C VAL A 91 9.66 0.28 -2.43
N ALA A 92 10.29 1.32 -2.98
CA ALA A 92 11.64 1.19 -3.56
C ALA A 92 12.68 0.73 -2.52
N LEU A 93 12.66 1.31 -1.32
CA LEU A 93 13.55 0.91 -0.23
C LEU A 93 13.32 -0.54 0.19
N THR A 94 12.06 -0.95 0.35
CA THR A 94 11.70 -2.33 0.70
C THR A 94 12.15 -3.33 -0.37
N LEU A 95 11.96 -3.01 -1.66
CA LEU A 95 12.40 -3.87 -2.75
C LEU A 95 13.93 -4.02 -2.80
N VAL A 96 14.68 -2.94 -2.57
CA VAL A 96 16.15 -2.99 -2.49
C VAL A 96 16.60 -3.87 -1.32
N ASP A 97 15.98 -3.73 -0.14
CA ASP A 97 16.28 -4.59 1.02
C ASP A 97 16.00 -6.08 0.72
N HIS A 98 14.85 -6.40 0.13
CA HIS A 98 14.55 -7.78 -0.29
C HIS A 98 15.54 -8.32 -1.33
N MET A 99 15.91 -7.50 -2.32
CA MET A 99 16.90 -7.86 -3.33
C MET A 99 18.26 -8.17 -2.69
N MET A 100 18.73 -7.32 -1.78
CA MET A 100 20.01 -7.52 -1.09
C MET A 100 19.98 -8.79 -0.23
N ARG A 101 18.91 -9.02 0.54
CA ARG A 101 18.73 -10.26 1.33
C ARG A 101 18.78 -11.51 0.45
N ASN A 102 18.13 -11.47 -0.71
CA ASN A 102 18.13 -12.61 -1.63
C ASN A 102 19.48 -12.80 -2.33
N GLN A 103 20.21 -11.72 -2.64
CA GLN A 103 21.53 -11.80 -3.30
C GLN A 103 22.56 -12.55 -2.44
N PHE A 104 22.48 -12.44 -1.12
CA PHE A 104 23.33 -13.18 -0.19
C PHE A 104 22.75 -14.56 0.21
N SER A 105 21.48 -14.82 -0.12
CA SER A 105 20.85 -16.11 0.09
C SER A 105 21.33 -17.12 -0.95
N LYS A 106 22.39 -17.86 -0.62
CA LYS A 106 22.82 -19.03 -1.38
C LYS A 106 21.94 -20.23 -1.03
N LEU A 107 20.76 -20.33 -1.62
CA LEU A 107 20.10 -21.63 -1.75
C LEU A 107 20.83 -22.40 -2.85
N LYS A 108 21.61 -23.41 -2.44
CA LYS A 108 22.16 -24.45 -3.31
C LYS A 108 21.04 -25.32 -3.86
#